data_AF-A0A497QEI2-F1
#
_entry.id   AF-A0A497QEI2-F1
#
_cell.length_a   1.000
_cell.length_b   1.000
_cell.length_c   1.000
_cell.angle_alpha   90.00
_cell.angle_beta   90.00
_cell.angle_gamma   90.00
#
_symmetry.space_group_name_H-M   'P 1'
#
loop_
_entity.id
_entity.type
_entity.pdbx_description
1 polymer ?
#
loop_
_entity_poly.entity_id
_entity_poly.type
_entity_poly.pdbx_seq_one_letter_code
_entity_poly.pdbx_strand_id
1 'polypeptide(L)' 'MADLRSLEIGAPGPFLPPWDNALKNARLIDSLGYDSMAFPDHFAGFVPECIWTPDITPLALLQPSPHTYYE' A
#
# COMPACT_ATOMS: atom_id res chain seq x y z
N MET A 1 28.79 8.79 -2.77
CA MET A 1 28.76 7.96 -4.01
C MET A 1 28.41 6.55 -3.56
N ALA A 2 27.44 5.88 -4.18
CA ALA A 2 27.06 4.52 -3.78
C ALA A 2 28.16 3.52 -4.16
N ASP A 3 28.44 2.55 -3.28
CA ASP A 3 29.35 1.43 -3.59
C ASP A 3 28.60 0.40 -4.44
N LEU A 4 29.07 0.18 -5.67
CA LEU A 4 28.42 -0.75 -6.60
C LEU A 4 28.76 -2.22 -6.33
N ARG A 5 29.73 -2.51 -5.45
CA ARG A 5 30.13 -3.90 -5.10
C ARG A 5 29.14 -4.59 -4.17
N SER A 6 28.29 -3.81 -3.50
CA SER A 6 27.25 -4.27 -2.57
C SER A 6 25.90 -3.64 -2.94
N LEU A 7 25.62 -3.54 -4.24
CA LEU A 7 24.37 -2.98 -4.71
C LEU A 7 23.22 -3.94 -4.39
N GLU A 8 22.26 -3.46 -3.61
CA GLU A 8 21.02 -4.14 -3.25
C GLU A 8 19.86 -3.55 -4.06
N ILE A 9 18.88 -4.38 -4.39
CA ILE A 9 17.73 -3.99 -5.22
C ILE A 9 16.45 -4.12 -4.39
N GLY A 10 15.79 -2.98 -4.18
CA GLY A 10 14.46 -2.91 -3.58
C GLY A 10 13.34 -2.97 -4.62
N ALA A 11 12.14 -3.32 -4.17
CA ALA A 11 10.90 -3.28 -4.94
C ALA A 11 9.84 -2.38 -4.27
N PRO A 12 8.85 -1.87 -5.01
CA PRO A 12 7.64 -1.33 -4.41
C PRO A 12 6.92 -2.42 -3.61
N GLY A 13 6.59 -2.14 -2.36
CA GLY A 13 5.77 -3.01 -1.53
C GLY A 13 4.33 -3.07 -2.05
N PRO A 14 3.66 -4.23 -2.01
CA PRO A 14 2.27 -4.34 -2.44
C PRO A 14 1.35 -3.77 -1.36
N PHE A 15 0.48 -2.83 -1.73
CA PHE A 15 -0.41 -2.13 -0.80
C PHE A 15 -1.87 -2.09 -1.28
N LEU A 16 -2.19 -2.78 -2.38
CA LEU A 16 -3.55 -2.81 -2.89
C LEU A 16 -4.38 -3.88 -2.16
N PRO A 17 -5.62 -3.56 -1.76
CA PRO A 17 -6.49 -4.50 -1.08
C PRO A 17 -6.97 -5.62 -2.02
N PRO A 18 -7.48 -6.73 -1.46
CA PRO A 18 -7.53 -7.04 -0.02
C PRO A 18 -6.15 -7.33 0.58
N TRP A 19 -6.00 -7.14 1.89
CA TRP A 19 -4.74 -7.37 2.62
C TRP A 19 -4.09 -8.74 2.32
N ASP A 20 -4.89 -9.79 2.15
CA ASP A 20 -4.39 -11.14 1.84
C ASP A 20 -3.60 -11.19 0.52
N ASN A 21 -3.98 -10.38 -0.47
CA ASN A 21 -3.25 -10.27 -1.73
C ASN A 21 -1.95 -9.49 -1.54
N ALA A 22 -1.97 -8.41 -0.74
CA ALA A 22 -0.76 -7.68 -0.38
C ALA A 22 0.25 -8.61 0.31
N LEU A 23 -0.18 -9.39 1.30
CA LEU A 23 0.66 -10.35 2.01
C LEU A 23 1.21 -11.44 1.10
N LYS A 24 0.36 -12.02 0.24
CA LYS A 24 0.79 -13.04 -0.75
C LYS A 24 1.87 -12.48 -1.68
N ASN A 25 1.68 -11.26 -2.19
CA ASN A 25 2.60 -10.64 -3.13
C ASN A 25 3.91 -10.22 -2.43
N ALA A 26 3.86 -9.78 -1.18
CA ALA A 26 5.06 -9.47 -0.42
C ALA A 26 5.94 -10.72 -0.25
N ARG A 27 5.34 -11.87 0.07
CA ARG A 27 6.06 -13.16 0.13
C ARG A 27 6.66 -13.58 -1.21
N LEU A 28 6.00 -13.26 -2.32
CA LEU A 28 6.56 -13.52 -3.66
C LEU A 28 7.76 -12.61 -3.94
N ILE A 29 7.69 -11.32 -3.60
CA ILE A 29 8.81 -10.39 -3.80
C ILE A 29 10.01 -10.84 -2.96
N ASP A 30 9.79 -11.21 -1.70
CA ASP A 30 10.82 -11.75 -0.82
C ASP A 30 11.46 -13.02 -1.40
N SER A 31 10.66 -13.97 -1.91
CA SER A 31 11.18 -15.20 -2.50
C SER A 31 11.92 -15.02 -3.82
N LEU A 32 11.74 -13.88 -4.50
CA LEU A 32 12.49 -13.50 -5.70
C LEU A 32 13.86 -12.88 -5.36
N GLY A 33 14.16 -12.63 -4.08
CA GLY A 33 15.47 -12.16 -3.63
C GLY A 33 15.66 -10.65 -3.67
N TYR A 34 14.58 -9.86 -3.62
CA TYR A 34 14.68 -8.41 -3.41
C TYR A 34 15.06 -8.12 -1.95
N ASP A 35 15.94 -7.14 -1.74
CA ASP A 35 16.51 -6.83 -0.42
C ASP A 35 15.57 -5.98 0.44
N SER A 36 14.65 -5.24 -0.18
CA SER A 36 13.74 -4.35 0.53
C SER A 36 12.43 -4.12 -0.22
N MET A 37 11.41 -3.70 0.53
CA MET A 37 10.13 -3.26 -0.01
C MET A 37 9.81 -1.85 0.51
N ALA A 38 9.43 -0.95 -0.39
CA ALA A 38 9.00 0.40 -0.05
C ALA A 38 7.47 0.52 -0.04
N PHE A 39 6.88 0.85 1.10
CA PHE A 39 5.43 1.02 1.27
C PHE A 39 5.05 2.50 1.36
N PRO A 40 3.80 2.86 1.02
CA PRO A 40 3.27 4.18 1.39
C PRO A 40 3.32 4.35 2.91
N ASP A 41 3.44 5.59 3.37
CA ASP A 41 3.47 5.97 4.78
C ASP A 41 2.13 5.72 5.50
N HIS A 42 1.04 5.54 4.74
CA HIS A 42 -0.27 5.21 5.25
C HIS A 42 -0.97 4.15 4.38
N PHE A 43 -1.70 3.23 5.02
CA PHE A 43 -2.61 2.27 4.36
C PHE A 43 -4.09 2.69 4.41
N ALA A 44 -4.40 3.78 5.12
CA ALA A 44 -5.73 4.40 5.11
C ALA A 44 -5.68 5.69 4.31
N GLY A 45 -6.80 6.13 3.76
CA GLY A 45 -6.92 7.48 3.22
C GLY A 45 -6.75 8.55 4.30
N PHE A 46 -6.52 9.78 3.88
CA PHE A 46 -6.36 10.93 4.79
C PHE A 46 -7.68 11.48 5.36
N VAL A 47 -8.82 10.88 4.99
CA VAL A 47 -10.14 11.35 5.38
C VAL A 47 -10.69 10.42 6.48
N PRO A 48 -11.08 10.96 7.65
CA PRO A 48 -11.68 10.15 8.71
C PRO A 48 -12.97 9.47 8.27
N GLU A 49 -13.18 8.25 8.75
CA GLU A 49 -14.40 7.47 8.49
C GLU A 49 -15.67 8.14 8.98
N CYS A 50 -15.60 8.89 10.09
CA CYS A 50 -16.77 9.60 10.65
C CYS A 50 -17.34 10.69 9.73
N ILE A 51 -16.60 11.10 8.69
CA ILE A 51 -17.05 12.06 7.68
C ILE A 51 -17.12 11.44 6.27
N TRP A 52 -17.03 10.11 6.16
CA TRP A 52 -17.11 9.39 4.89
C TRP A 52 -18.56 9.17 4.45
N THR A 53 -19.28 10.27 4.29
CA THR A 53 -20.67 10.29 3.82
C THR A 53 -20.77 11.12 2.54
N PRO A 54 -21.67 10.80 1.59
CA PRO A 54 -21.74 11.52 0.31
C PRO A 54 -21.98 13.03 0.41
N ASP A 55 -22.57 13.51 1.51
CA ASP A 55 -22.85 14.93 1.75
C ASP A 55 -21.61 15.73 2.21
N ILE A 56 -20.65 15.07 2.89
CA ILE A 56 -19.40 15.71 3.35
C ILE A 56 -18.22 15.34 2.42
N THR A 57 -18.18 14.09 2.00
CA THR A 57 -17.12 13.52 1.16
C THR A 57 -17.74 12.92 -0.10
N PRO A 58 -17.89 13.68 -1.21
CA PRO A 58 -18.51 13.20 -2.44
C PRO A 58 -17.85 11.95 -3.05
N LEU A 59 -16.57 11.70 -2.76
CA LEU A 59 -15.86 10.49 -3.16
C LEU A 59 -16.49 9.20 -2.60
N ALA A 60 -17.22 9.29 -1.47
CA ALA A 60 -17.96 8.17 -0.90
C ALA A 60 -19.04 7.60 -1.83
N LEU A 61 -19.43 8.32 -2.89
CA LEU A 61 -20.33 7.80 -3.94
C LEU A 61 -19.66 6.76 -4.84
N LEU A 62 -18.33 6.79 -4.95
CA LEU A 62 -17.56 5.94 -5.85
C LEU A 62 -16.70 4.93 -5.10
N GLN A 63 -16.24 5.30 -3.91
CA GLN A 63 -15.34 4.49 -3.10
C GLN A 63 -16.02 4.08 -1.79
N PRO A 64 -16.13 2.76 -1.50
CA PRO A 64 -16.91 2.25 -0.37
C PRO A 64 -16.46 2.73 1.02
N SER A 65 -15.17 2.99 1.20
CA SER A 65 -14.54 3.23 2.49
C SER A 65 -13.38 4.22 2.35
N PRO A 66 -13.05 5.02 3.38
CA PRO A 66 -11.80 5.80 3.39
C PRO A 66 -10.57 4.89 3.50
N HIS A 67 -10.73 3.62 3.87
CA HIS A 67 -9.66 2.64 4.07
C HIS A 67 -9.22 1.98 2.75
N THR A 68 -9.07 2.76 1.68
CA THR A 68 -8.85 2.28 0.29
C THR A 68 -7.70 1.29 0.12
N TYR A 69 -6.66 1.36 0.97
CA TYR A 69 -5.49 0.50 0.85
C TYR A 69 -5.49 -0.65 1.87
N TYR A 70 -6.56 -0.78 2.66
CA TYR A 70 -6.77 -1.87 3.61
C TYR A 70 -7.97 -2.76 3.21
N GLU A 71 -9.08 -2.16 2.78
CA GLU A 71 -10.36 -2.82 2.46
C GLU A 71 -10.65 -2.91 0.96
#